data_AF-A0A9X2KA62-F1
#
_entry.id   AF-A0A9X2KA62-F1
#
_cell.length_a   1.000
_cell.length_b   1.000
_cell.length_c   1.000
_cell.angle_alpha   90.00
_cell.angle_beta   90.00
_cell.angle_gamma   90.00
#
_symmetry.space_group_name_H-M   'P 1'
#
loop_
_entity.id
_entity.type
_entity.pdbx_description
1 polymer ?
#
loop_
_entity_poly.entity_id
_entity_poly.type
_entity_poly.pdbx_seq_one_letter_code
_entity_poly.pdbx_strand_id
1 'polypeptide(L)'
;MVDRIKHDAPVLVIGLGRFGAATAGQLDRLGREVLAVDTDENLVQKWSERVTHAVVADAKSIDALRQIGAQDFSIAVCAVGSSVEASVLITANLVDLKIPQIWAKAISASHGKILERIGANHVIYPEREAGERTAHLVSGRMLDFIEFDDDFALVKMYPPKPIRGKNLTESGVRSKHRVTVVGVKSPGKPFTYATEQTVVSNHDLIIVSGTEADIEKFAALE
;
A
#
# COMPACT_ATOMS: atom_id res chain seq x y z
N MET A 1 -17.06 3.34 22.83
CA MET A 1 -17.16 2.12 22.03
C MET A 1 -17.00 2.56 20.59
N VAL A 2 -15.84 2.34 19.97
CA VAL A 2 -15.62 2.74 18.57
C VAL A 2 -16.35 1.71 17.73
N ASP A 3 -17.42 2.12 17.05
CA ASP A 3 -18.14 1.21 16.15
C ASP A 3 -17.15 0.69 15.11
N ARG A 4 -17.00 -0.63 15.09
CA ARG A 4 -16.05 -1.30 14.21
C ARG A 4 -16.66 -1.25 12.81
N ILE A 5 -16.05 -0.47 11.91
CA ILE A 5 -16.48 -0.36 10.52
C ILE A 5 -16.58 -1.78 9.94
N LYS A 6 -17.73 -2.09 9.35
CA LYS A 6 -17.95 -3.42 8.77
C LYS A 6 -16.94 -3.65 7.64
N HIS A 7 -16.46 -4.88 7.51
CA HIS A 7 -15.44 -5.23 6.51
C HIS A 7 -15.94 -4.96 5.07
N ASP A 8 -17.23 -5.12 4.83
CA ASP A 8 -17.91 -4.94 3.55
C ASP A 8 -18.47 -3.52 3.33
N ALA A 9 -18.20 -2.56 4.23
CA ALA A 9 -18.73 -1.21 4.11
C ALA A 9 -18.38 -0.60 2.72
N PRO A 10 -19.31 0.10 2.07
CA PRO A 10 -19.05 0.74 0.78
C PRO A 10 -17.97 1.82 0.92
N VAL A 11 -17.24 2.09 -0.17
CA VAL A 11 -16.15 3.07 -0.20
C VAL A 11 -16.47 4.20 -1.16
N LEU A 12 -16.34 5.43 -0.67
CA LEU A 12 -16.35 6.63 -1.49
C LEU A 12 -14.93 6.88 -2.02
N VAL A 13 -14.75 6.94 -3.33
CA VAL A 13 -13.46 7.26 -3.97
C VAL A 13 -13.59 8.56 -4.77
N ILE A 14 -12.90 9.60 -4.33
CA ILE A 14 -12.95 10.94 -4.94
C ILE A 14 -11.66 11.19 -5.73
N GLY A 15 -11.80 11.41 -7.03
CA GLY A 15 -10.72 11.58 -7.99
C GLY A 15 -10.35 10.26 -8.68
N LEU A 16 -10.69 10.15 -9.96
CA LEU A 16 -10.43 9.04 -10.87
C LEU A 16 -9.16 9.23 -11.72
N GLY A 17 -8.18 9.97 -11.19
CA GLY A 17 -6.82 9.96 -11.69
C GLY A 17 -6.18 8.57 -11.54
N ARG A 18 -4.91 8.42 -11.97
CA ARG A 18 -4.19 7.12 -11.97
C ARG A 18 -4.31 6.33 -10.66
N PHE A 19 -4.14 7.01 -9.52
CA PHE A 19 -4.21 6.37 -8.20
C PHE A 19 -5.64 5.99 -7.83
N GLY A 20 -6.58 6.95 -7.77
CA GLY A 20 -7.95 6.68 -7.32
C GLY A 20 -8.69 5.69 -8.23
N ALA A 21 -8.45 5.75 -9.54
CA ALA A 21 -8.96 4.77 -10.49
C ALA A 21 -8.44 3.34 -10.23
N ALA A 22 -7.14 3.21 -9.96
CA ALA A 22 -6.56 1.91 -9.59
C ALA A 22 -7.12 1.40 -8.25
N THR A 23 -7.27 2.29 -7.27
CA THR A 23 -7.87 1.99 -5.96
C THR A 23 -9.31 1.52 -6.11
N ALA A 24 -10.15 2.26 -6.84
CA ALA A 24 -11.55 1.91 -7.10
C ALA A 24 -11.66 0.55 -7.80
N GLY A 25 -10.85 0.29 -8.83
CA GLY A 25 -10.84 -0.98 -9.54
C GLY A 25 -10.34 -2.16 -8.70
N GLN A 26 -9.42 -1.96 -7.75
CA GLN A 26 -9.03 -3.03 -6.81
C GLN A 26 -10.11 -3.30 -5.77
N LEU A 27 -10.76 -2.26 -5.25
CA LEU A 27 -11.87 -2.42 -4.30
C LEU A 27 -13.03 -3.22 -4.91
N ASP A 28 -13.39 -2.91 -6.15
CA ASP A 28 -14.41 -3.64 -6.91
C ASP A 28 -14.05 -5.13 -7.09
N ARG A 29 -12.79 -5.43 -7.48
CA ARG A 29 -12.29 -6.82 -7.58
C ARG A 29 -12.30 -7.58 -6.27
N LEU A 30 -12.15 -6.87 -5.15
CA LEU A 30 -12.26 -7.46 -3.80
C LEU A 30 -13.72 -7.62 -3.35
N GLY A 31 -14.69 -7.34 -4.23
CA GLY A 31 -16.12 -7.47 -3.96
C GLY A 31 -16.68 -6.36 -3.08
N ARG A 32 -16.01 -5.21 -3.00
CA ARG A 32 -16.49 -4.05 -2.23
C ARG A 32 -17.30 -3.11 -3.12
N GLU A 33 -18.39 -2.60 -2.59
CA GLU A 33 -19.15 -1.55 -3.25
C GLU A 33 -18.37 -0.24 -3.28
N VAL A 34 -18.32 0.40 -4.45
CA VAL A 34 -17.58 1.64 -4.67
C VAL A 34 -18.48 2.69 -5.30
N LEU A 35 -18.53 3.88 -4.70
CA LEU A 35 -18.98 5.10 -5.34
C LEU A 35 -17.77 5.92 -5.76
N ALA A 36 -17.51 5.94 -7.07
CA ALA A 36 -16.46 6.74 -7.65
C ALA A 36 -16.97 8.14 -8.04
N VAL A 37 -16.21 9.17 -7.72
CA VAL A 37 -16.57 10.56 -7.98
C VAL A 37 -15.43 11.26 -8.70
N ASP A 38 -15.71 11.95 -9.79
CA ASP A 38 -14.77 12.87 -10.44
C ASP A 38 -15.52 14.05 -11.06
N THR A 39 -14.81 15.13 -11.34
CA THR A 39 -15.34 16.27 -12.10
C THR A 39 -15.27 16.06 -13.62
N ASP A 40 -14.41 15.16 -14.11
CA ASP A 40 -14.26 14.85 -15.53
C ASP A 40 -15.25 13.75 -15.94
N GLU A 41 -16.24 14.16 -16.75
CA GLU A 41 -17.27 13.27 -17.29
C GLU A 41 -16.68 12.07 -18.05
N ASN A 42 -15.56 12.25 -18.76
CA ASN A 42 -14.94 11.18 -19.53
C ASN A 42 -14.35 10.11 -18.61
N LEU A 43 -13.76 10.52 -17.49
CA LEU A 43 -13.24 9.58 -16.48
C LEU A 43 -14.39 8.82 -15.83
N VAL A 44 -15.48 9.51 -15.46
CA VAL A 44 -16.67 8.88 -14.88
C VAL A 44 -17.29 7.88 -15.85
N GLN A 45 -17.52 8.26 -17.10
CA GLN A 45 -18.08 7.37 -18.11
C GLN A 45 -17.21 6.13 -18.31
N LYS A 46 -15.89 6.30 -18.44
CA LYS A 46 -14.94 5.19 -18.60
C LYS A 46 -14.98 4.19 -17.44
N TRP A 47 -15.21 4.67 -16.23
CA TRP A 47 -15.23 3.83 -15.03
C TRP A 47 -16.61 3.34 -14.63
N SER A 48 -17.69 3.92 -15.16
CA SER A 48 -19.08 3.53 -14.87
C SER A 48 -19.38 2.05 -15.15
N GLU A 49 -18.69 1.44 -16.12
CA GLU A 49 -18.83 0.00 -16.44
C GLU A 49 -17.94 -0.92 -15.58
N ARG A 50 -17.07 -0.34 -14.72
CA ARG A 50 -16.00 -1.06 -14.01
C ARG A 50 -16.07 -0.98 -12.49
N VAL A 51 -16.93 -0.12 -11.96
CA VAL A 51 -17.16 0.03 -10.52
C VAL A 51 -18.67 0.02 -10.27
N THR A 52 -19.07 -0.18 -9.02
CA THR A 52 -20.49 -0.27 -8.64
C THR A 52 -21.29 0.95 -9.07
N HIS A 53 -20.78 2.16 -8.76
CA HIS A 53 -21.39 3.42 -9.16
C HIS A 53 -20.30 4.46 -9.47
N ALA A 54 -20.53 5.28 -10.50
CA ALA A 54 -19.66 6.41 -10.82
C ALA A 54 -20.51 7.67 -11.08
N VAL A 55 -20.13 8.80 -10.50
CA VAL A 55 -20.90 10.06 -10.53
C VAL A 55 -19.99 11.23 -10.85
N VAL A 56 -20.51 12.15 -11.67
CA VAL A 56 -19.88 13.45 -11.94
C VAL A 56 -20.28 14.42 -10.83
N ALA A 57 -19.32 14.85 -10.00
CA ALA A 57 -19.57 15.85 -8.96
C ALA A 57 -18.29 16.59 -8.54
N ASP A 58 -18.42 17.87 -8.20
CA ASP A 58 -17.33 18.65 -7.62
C ASP A 58 -17.31 18.50 -6.09
N ALA A 59 -16.43 17.60 -5.62
CA ALA A 59 -16.26 17.31 -4.20
C ALA A 59 -15.72 18.48 -3.36
N LYS A 60 -15.26 19.59 -3.97
CA LYS A 60 -14.96 20.83 -3.23
C LYS A 60 -16.23 21.46 -2.65
N SER A 61 -17.39 21.17 -3.23
CA SER A 61 -18.70 21.58 -2.73
C SER A 61 -19.24 20.55 -1.74
N ILE A 62 -19.40 20.95 -0.48
CA ILE A 62 -20.03 20.10 0.54
C ILE A 62 -21.47 19.73 0.17
N ASP A 63 -22.20 20.62 -0.52
CA ASP A 63 -23.56 20.35 -0.95
C ASP A 63 -23.61 19.30 -2.07
N ALA A 64 -22.63 19.30 -2.98
CA ALA A 64 -22.50 18.25 -3.99
C ALA A 64 -22.20 16.89 -3.32
N LEU A 65 -21.33 16.87 -2.31
CA LEU A 65 -21.06 15.65 -1.51
C LEU A 65 -22.33 15.16 -0.79
N ARG A 66 -23.15 16.07 -0.25
CA ARG A 66 -24.44 15.69 0.36
C ARG A 66 -25.44 15.12 -0.63
N GLN A 67 -25.52 15.70 -1.83
CA GLN A 67 -26.43 15.25 -2.89
C GLN A 67 -26.14 13.81 -3.34
N ILE A 68 -24.87 13.41 -3.34
CA ILE A 68 -24.47 12.04 -3.68
C ILE A 68 -24.48 11.08 -2.47
N GLY A 69 -24.93 11.53 -1.30
CA GLY A 69 -25.01 10.70 -0.09
C GLY A 69 -23.66 10.42 0.57
N ALA A 70 -22.64 11.27 0.38
CA ALA A 70 -21.30 11.03 0.91
C ALA A 70 -21.27 10.81 2.43
N GLN A 71 -22.15 11.47 3.19
CA GLN A 71 -22.26 11.33 4.65
C GLN A 71 -22.63 9.91 5.13
N ASP A 72 -23.19 9.07 4.26
CA ASP A 72 -23.61 7.72 4.62
C ASP A 72 -22.44 6.72 4.56
N PHE A 73 -21.28 7.15 4.04
CA PHE A 73 -20.09 6.33 3.93
C PHE A 73 -19.28 6.34 5.22
N SER A 74 -18.78 5.17 5.60
CA SER A 74 -17.84 5.04 6.71
C SER A 74 -16.38 5.26 6.30
N ILE A 75 -16.07 5.09 5.00
CA ILE A 75 -14.71 5.15 4.45
C ILE A 75 -14.73 6.01 3.18
N ALA A 76 -13.85 7.01 3.14
CA ALA A 76 -13.61 7.84 1.96
C ALA A 76 -12.12 7.88 1.59
N VAL A 77 -11.84 7.83 0.29
CA VAL A 77 -10.51 7.99 -0.29
C VAL A 77 -10.49 9.28 -1.11
N CYS A 78 -9.75 10.30 -0.65
CA CYS A 78 -9.43 11.49 -1.43
C CYS A 78 -8.16 11.23 -2.25
N ALA A 79 -8.32 10.95 -3.54
CA ALA A 79 -7.25 10.65 -4.48
C ALA A 79 -6.85 11.85 -5.37
N VAL A 80 -7.42 13.03 -5.12
CA VAL A 80 -7.12 14.26 -5.85
C VAL A 80 -5.72 14.74 -5.51
N GLY A 81 -4.81 14.70 -6.49
CA GLY A 81 -3.43 15.20 -6.35
C GLY A 81 -3.05 16.29 -7.35
N SER A 82 -3.97 16.68 -8.24
CA SER A 82 -3.74 17.75 -9.24
C SER A 82 -3.71 19.14 -8.63
N SER A 83 -4.37 19.33 -7.48
CA SER A 83 -4.38 20.57 -6.72
C SER A 83 -4.34 20.26 -5.23
N VAL A 84 -3.37 20.84 -4.53
CA VAL A 84 -3.25 20.76 -3.06
C VAL A 84 -4.46 21.41 -2.39
N GLU A 85 -4.90 22.56 -2.91
CA GLU A 85 -6.08 23.27 -2.40
C GLU A 85 -7.35 22.41 -2.51
N ALA A 86 -7.57 21.77 -3.66
CA ALA A 86 -8.72 20.90 -3.86
C ALA A 86 -8.69 19.70 -2.92
N SER A 87 -7.53 19.02 -2.80
CA SER A 87 -7.34 17.90 -1.88
C SER A 87 -7.66 18.27 -0.43
N VAL A 88 -7.13 19.42 0.01
CA VAL A 88 -7.34 19.97 1.36
C VAL A 88 -8.81 20.28 1.62
N LEU A 89 -9.47 20.97 0.69
CA LEU A 89 -10.88 21.36 0.83
C LEU A 89 -11.81 20.14 0.82
N ILE A 90 -11.57 19.18 -0.08
CA ILE A 90 -12.32 17.91 -0.11
C ILE A 90 -12.16 17.16 1.22
N THR A 91 -10.92 17.06 1.73
CA THR A 91 -10.64 16.39 3.01
C THR A 91 -11.35 17.08 4.17
N ALA A 92 -11.33 18.41 4.22
CA ALA A 92 -12.06 19.18 5.23
C ALA A 92 -13.58 18.93 5.16
N ASN A 93 -14.16 18.93 3.95
CA ASN A 93 -15.57 18.60 3.78
C ASN A 93 -15.90 17.18 4.27
N LEU A 94 -15.05 16.19 4.02
CA LEU A 94 -15.25 14.82 4.53
C LEU A 94 -15.20 14.76 6.07
N VAL A 95 -14.33 15.55 6.69
CA VAL A 95 -14.29 15.70 8.16
C VAL A 95 -15.59 16.34 8.68
N ASP A 96 -16.08 17.40 8.01
CA ASP A 96 -17.35 18.06 8.36
C ASP A 96 -18.57 17.15 8.19
N LEU A 97 -18.53 16.24 7.21
CA LEU A 97 -19.51 15.17 7.02
C LEU A 97 -19.35 14.01 8.00
N LYS A 98 -18.35 14.08 8.90
CA LYS A 98 -18.07 13.11 9.95
C LYS A 98 -17.75 11.71 9.45
N ILE A 99 -17.08 11.61 8.30
CA ILE A 99 -16.61 10.33 7.77
C ILE A 99 -15.57 9.74 8.74
N PRO A 100 -15.79 8.54 9.30
CA PRO A 100 -14.91 7.95 10.31
C PRO A 100 -13.49 7.63 9.83
N GLN A 101 -13.34 7.20 8.57
CA GLN A 101 -12.04 6.87 7.98
C GLN A 101 -11.83 7.59 6.66
N ILE A 102 -10.90 8.55 6.69
CA ILE A 102 -10.49 9.36 5.56
C ILE A 102 -9.06 9.01 5.19
N TRP A 103 -8.89 8.50 3.97
CA TRP A 103 -7.61 8.21 3.35
C TRP A 103 -7.31 9.29 2.32
N ALA A 104 -6.24 10.06 2.50
CA ALA A 104 -5.93 11.18 1.62
C ALA A 104 -4.58 11.01 0.93
N LYS A 105 -4.56 11.21 -0.40
CA LYS A 105 -3.34 11.20 -1.20
C LYS A 105 -2.56 12.50 -0.99
N ALA A 106 -1.33 12.39 -0.53
CA ALA A 106 -0.37 13.49 -0.52
C ALA A 106 0.55 13.42 -1.76
N ILE A 107 1.00 14.60 -2.20
CA ILE A 107 1.99 14.75 -3.29
C ILE A 107 3.33 15.30 -2.80
N SER A 108 3.39 15.68 -1.51
CA SER A 108 4.59 16.19 -0.84
C SER A 108 4.44 16.02 0.67
N ALA A 109 5.55 16.00 1.40
CA ALA A 109 5.54 15.91 2.86
C ALA A 109 4.77 17.06 3.53
N SER A 110 4.88 18.27 2.99
CA SER A 110 4.14 19.44 3.50
C SER A 110 2.63 19.29 3.29
N HIS A 111 2.20 18.78 2.13
CA HIS A 111 0.78 18.50 1.88
C HIS A 111 0.26 17.43 2.85
N GLY A 112 1.01 16.36 3.08
CA GLY A 112 0.61 15.32 4.03
C GLY A 112 0.45 15.83 5.46
N LYS A 113 1.38 16.65 5.95
CA LYS A 113 1.26 17.31 7.26
C LYS A 113 0.00 18.18 7.40
N ILE A 114 -0.42 18.82 6.30
CA ILE A 114 -1.66 19.60 6.28
C ILE A 114 -2.88 18.68 6.39
N LEU A 115 -2.91 17.59 5.60
CA LEU A 115 -4.01 16.62 5.60
C LEU A 115 -4.19 15.95 6.98
N GLU A 116 -3.10 15.55 7.63
CA GLU A 116 -3.12 15.01 9.00
C GLU A 116 -3.75 16.00 9.99
N ARG A 117 -3.35 17.28 9.92
CA ARG A 117 -3.87 18.34 10.81
C ARG A 117 -5.35 18.65 10.58
N ILE A 118 -5.84 18.47 9.35
CA ILE A 118 -7.26 18.66 9.02
C ILE A 118 -8.10 17.52 9.60
N GLY A 119 -7.55 16.32 9.71
CA GLY A 119 -8.25 15.15 10.22
C GLY A 119 -8.29 13.96 9.26
N ALA A 120 -7.44 13.92 8.22
CA ALA A 120 -7.25 12.68 7.48
C ALA A 120 -6.64 11.62 8.41
N ASN A 121 -7.33 10.49 8.57
CA ASN A 121 -6.87 9.38 9.42
C ASN A 121 -5.63 8.70 8.85
N HIS A 122 -5.52 8.67 7.52
CA HIS A 122 -4.43 8.04 6.81
C HIS A 122 -3.98 8.93 5.65
N VAL A 123 -2.67 9.19 5.57
CA VAL A 123 -2.06 9.90 4.45
C VAL A 123 -1.19 8.93 3.67
N ILE A 124 -1.43 8.86 2.35
CA ILE A 124 -0.73 7.94 1.44
C ILE A 124 0.19 8.76 0.53
N TYR A 125 1.38 8.24 0.22
CA TYR A 125 2.35 8.86 -0.71
C TYR A 125 2.65 7.92 -1.89
N PRO A 126 1.71 7.75 -2.85
CA PRO A 126 1.78 6.66 -3.82
C PRO A 126 3.05 6.66 -4.66
N GLU A 127 3.48 7.82 -5.15
CA GLU A 127 4.66 7.94 -5.99
C GLU A 127 5.96 7.67 -5.23
N ARG A 128 6.03 8.08 -3.96
CA ARG A 128 7.21 7.86 -3.10
C ARG A 128 7.32 6.38 -2.74
N GLU A 129 6.25 5.79 -2.23
CA GLU A 129 6.20 4.38 -1.85
C GLU A 129 6.48 3.45 -3.05
N ALA A 130 5.89 3.74 -4.21
CA ALA A 130 6.18 3.00 -5.43
C ALA A 130 7.62 3.20 -5.91
N GLY A 131 8.19 4.41 -5.72
CA GLY A 131 9.57 4.73 -6.05
C GLY A 131 10.57 3.97 -5.19
N GLU A 132 10.39 3.98 -3.87
CA GLU A 132 11.18 3.23 -2.89
C GLU A 132 11.18 1.74 -3.25
N ARG A 133 9.98 1.16 -3.42
CA ARG A 133 9.85 -0.25 -3.83
C ARG A 133 10.56 -0.53 -5.16
N THR A 134 10.40 0.34 -6.16
CA THR A 134 11.03 0.16 -7.48
C THR A 134 12.55 0.25 -7.39
N ALA A 135 13.10 1.15 -6.59
CA ALA A 135 14.54 1.29 -6.39
C ALA A 135 15.16 0.00 -5.83
N HIS A 136 14.53 -0.62 -4.82
CA HIS A 136 14.98 -1.90 -4.29
C HIS A 136 14.93 -3.02 -5.34
N LEU A 137 13.86 -3.09 -6.14
CA LEU A 137 13.72 -4.11 -7.19
C LEU A 137 14.76 -3.95 -8.31
N VAL A 138 15.02 -2.70 -8.75
CA VAL A 138 15.99 -2.41 -9.82
C VAL A 138 17.43 -2.61 -9.35
N SER A 139 17.71 -2.48 -8.04
CA SER A 139 19.02 -2.80 -7.46
C SER A 139 19.42 -4.29 -7.66
N GLY A 140 18.46 -5.15 -8.02
CA GLY A 140 18.68 -6.55 -8.38
C GLY A 140 18.93 -7.48 -7.19
N ARG A 141 18.96 -6.93 -5.97
CA ARG A 141 19.29 -7.67 -4.74
C ARG A 141 18.06 -8.16 -3.98
N MET A 142 16.91 -7.50 -4.19
CA MET A 142 15.64 -7.81 -3.55
C MET A 142 14.55 -7.94 -4.62
N LEU A 143 13.70 -8.95 -4.48
CA LEU A 143 12.61 -9.27 -5.43
C LEU A 143 11.23 -8.87 -4.90
N ASP A 144 11.10 -8.69 -3.60
CA ASP A 144 9.94 -8.08 -2.96
C ASP A 144 10.36 -7.54 -1.59
N PHE A 145 9.78 -6.42 -1.16
CA PHE A 145 10.12 -5.73 0.09
C PHE A 145 8.82 -5.26 0.75
N ILE A 146 8.65 -5.63 2.02
CA ILE A 146 7.54 -5.19 2.87
C ILE A 146 8.16 -4.64 4.15
N GLU A 147 8.07 -3.32 4.33
CA GLU A 147 8.47 -2.63 5.55
C GLU A 147 7.36 -2.73 6.61
N PHE A 148 7.78 -2.81 7.87
CA PHE A 148 6.98 -2.70 9.07
C PHE A 148 7.45 -1.47 9.85
N ASP A 149 6.79 -1.16 10.97
CA ASP A 149 7.30 -0.15 11.92
C ASP A 149 8.71 -0.51 12.42
N ASP A 150 9.45 0.52 12.84
CA ASP A 150 10.80 0.43 13.45
C ASP A 150 11.90 -0.16 12.52
N ASP A 151 11.92 0.25 11.25
CA ASP A 151 12.92 -0.14 10.24
C ASP A 151 13.02 -1.67 10.00
N PHE A 152 11.99 -2.43 10.40
CA PHE A 152 11.94 -3.87 10.23
C PHE A 152 11.30 -4.22 8.89
N ALA A 153 11.89 -5.16 8.15
CA ALA A 153 11.36 -5.53 6.83
C ALA A 153 11.32 -7.05 6.63
N LEU A 154 10.35 -7.50 5.83
CA LEU A 154 10.37 -8.81 5.18
C LEU A 154 10.75 -8.66 3.72
N VAL A 155 11.75 -9.43 3.30
CA VAL A 155 12.32 -9.34 1.95
C VAL A 155 12.34 -10.70 1.29
N LYS A 156 11.86 -10.75 0.05
CA LYS A 156 12.04 -11.90 -0.84
C LYS A 156 13.29 -11.67 -1.69
N MET A 157 14.23 -12.60 -1.68
CA MET A 157 15.50 -12.46 -2.40
C MET A 157 16.10 -13.82 -2.80
N TYR A 158 17.15 -13.80 -3.62
CA TYR A 158 18.00 -14.97 -3.80
C TYR A 158 19.00 -15.09 -2.63
N PRO A 159 19.31 -16.29 -2.14
CA PRO A 159 20.27 -16.46 -1.06
C PRO A 159 21.67 -15.97 -1.48
N PRO A 160 22.37 -15.16 -0.66
CA PRO A 160 23.76 -14.75 -0.93
C PRO A 160 24.72 -15.94 -0.96
N LYS A 161 25.86 -15.85 -1.67
CA LYS A 161 26.74 -17.03 -1.87
C LYS A 161 27.21 -17.70 -0.58
N PRO A 162 27.54 -17.00 0.52
CA PRO A 162 28.11 -17.63 1.72
C PRO A 162 27.20 -18.64 2.42
N ILE A 163 25.89 -18.55 2.23
CA ILE A 163 24.90 -19.42 2.88
C ILE A 163 24.41 -20.57 1.98
N ARG A 164 24.78 -20.56 0.69
CA ARG A 164 24.34 -21.59 -0.27
C ARG A 164 24.99 -22.92 0.05
N GLY A 165 24.22 -24.00 -0.01
CA GLY A 165 24.68 -25.37 0.24
C GLY A 165 24.98 -25.69 1.70
N LYS A 166 24.73 -24.75 2.63
CA LYS A 166 24.83 -24.97 4.08
C LYS A 166 23.44 -24.97 4.68
N ASN A 167 23.27 -25.68 5.80
CA ASN A 167 22.05 -25.48 6.59
C ASN A 167 22.08 -24.11 7.29
N LEU A 168 20.91 -23.61 7.71
CA LEU A 168 20.80 -22.27 8.28
C LEU A 168 21.60 -22.12 9.58
N THR A 169 21.71 -23.17 10.40
CA THR A 169 22.55 -23.17 11.60
C THR A 169 24.03 -23.01 11.28
N GLU A 170 24.56 -23.80 10.34
CA GLU A 170 25.96 -23.72 9.88
C GLU A 170 26.28 -22.39 9.19
N SER A 171 25.33 -21.86 8.42
CA SER A 171 25.48 -20.56 7.77
C SER A 171 25.70 -19.45 8.79
N GLY A 172 25.06 -19.57 9.96
CA GLY A 172 25.05 -18.55 11.01
C GLY A 172 24.31 -17.28 10.59
N VAL A 173 23.34 -17.37 9.67
CA VAL A 173 22.63 -16.20 9.11
C VAL A 173 22.07 -15.28 10.20
N ARG A 174 21.43 -15.87 11.21
CA ARG A 174 20.81 -15.14 12.32
C ARG A 174 21.83 -14.51 13.27
N SER A 175 22.89 -15.25 13.63
CA SER A 175 23.88 -14.78 14.60
C SER A 175 24.89 -13.80 14.00
N LYS A 176 25.30 -13.99 12.74
CA LYS A 176 26.32 -13.17 12.06
C LYS A 176 25.73 -11.94 11.39
N HIS A 177 24.54 -12.06 10.80
CA HIS A 177 23.96 -11.00 9.98
C HIS A 177 22.68 -10.42 10.58
N ARG A 178 22.21 -10.93 11.73
CA ARG A 178 20.96 -10.48 12.38
C ARG A 178 19.73 -10.62 11.47
N VAL A 179 19.82 -11.47 10.45
CA VAL A 179 18.75 -11.77 9.49
C VAL A 179 18.19 -13.16 9.77
N THR A 180 16.87 -13.29 9.83
CA THR A 180 16.19 -14.58 9.98
C THR A 180 15.60 -15.00 8.64
N VAL A 181 15.90 -16.22 8.19
CA VAL A 181 15.21 -16.81 7.04
C VAL A 181 13.89 -17.39 7.54
N VAL A 182 12.77 -16.88 7.04
CA VAL A 182 11.41 -17.28 7.44
C VAL A 182 10.94 -18.48 6.62
N GLY A 183 11.31 -18.54 5.34
CA GLY A 183 10.97 -19.67 4.50
C GLY A 183 11.63 -19.65 3.14
N VAL A 184 11.43 -20.74 2.41
CA VAL A 184 12.12 -21.06 1.16
C VAL A 184 11.09 -21.50 0.13
N LYS A 185 11.27 -21.02 -1.09
CA LYS A 185 10.48 -21.36 -2.28
C LYS A 185 11.43 -21.85 -3.35
N SER A 186 11.57 -23.17 -3.44
CA SER A 186 12.32 -23.80 -4.51
C SER A 186 11.56 -23.77 -5.83
N PRO A 187 12.25 -23.78 -6.99
CA PRO A 187 11.61 -23.84 -8.30
C PRO A 187 10.63 -25.03 -8.40
N GLY A 188 9.40 -24.76 -8.81
CA GLY A 188 8.35 -25.77 -9.00
C GLY A 188 7.78 -26.40 -7.72
N LYS A 189 8.28 -26.06 -6.52
CA LYS A 189 7.81 -26.63 -5.23
C LYS A 189 6.98 -25.61 -4.44
N PRO A 190 6.05 -26.03 -3.56
CA PRO A 190 5.35 -25.08 -2.68
C PRO A 190 6.31 -24.33 -1.75
N PHE A 191 5.85 -23.23 -1.18
CA PHE A 191 6.58 -22.52 -0.13
C PHE A 191 6.68 -23.39 1.13
N THR A 192 7.84 -23.42 1.77
CA THR A 192 8.07 -24.16 3.02
C THR A 192 8.69 -23.27 4.08
N TYR A 193 8.25 -23.42 5.32
CA TYR A 193 8.87 -22.74 6.45
C TYR A 193 10.32 -23.20 6.63
N ALA A 194 11.20 -22.24 6.88
CA ALA A 194 12.60 -22.53 7.12
C ALA A 194 12.77 -23.10 8.53
N THR A 195 13.60 -24.13 8.61
CA THR A 195 14.07 -24.76 9.84
C THR A 195 15.57 -24.60 9.95
N GLU A 196 16.13 -24.84 11.13
CA GLU A 196 17.58 -24.86 11.37
C GLU A 196 18.35 -25.76 10.38
N GLN A 197 17.74 -26.87 9.97
CA GLN A 197 18.32 -27.85 9.03
C GLN A 197 18.07 -27.52 7.56
N THR A 198 17.32 -26.47 7.25
CA THR A 198 16.99 -26.12 5.87
C THR A 198 18.26 -25.71 5.12
N VAL A 199 18.50 -26.36 3.98
CA VAL A 199 19.61 -26.03 3.07
C VAL A 199 19.05 -25.27 1.88
N VAL A 200 19.68 -24.15 1.54
CA VAL A 200 19.28 -23.30 0.41
C VAL A 200 20.30 -23.36 -0.73
N SER A 201 19.81 -23.36 -1.96
CA SER A 201 20.57 -23.36 -3.21
C SER A 201 20.50 -22.00 -3.91
N ASN A 202 21.34 -21.78 -4.93
CA ASN A 202 21.30 -20.56 -5.75
C ASN A 202 20.02 -20.40 -6.58
N HIS A 203 19.20 -21.45 -6.73
CA HIS A 203 17.94 -21.41 -7.48
C HIS A 203 16.73 -21.16 -6.58
N ASP A 204 16.92 -21.20 -5.26
CA ASP A 204 15.83 -20.98 -4.31
C ASP A 204 15.56 -19.48 -4.13
N LEU A 205 14.29 -19.18 -3.84
CA LEU A 205 13.90 -17.89 -3.30
C LEU A 205 13.74 -18.02 -1.80
N ILE A 206 14.35 -17.11 -1.04
CA ILE A 206 14.22 -17.05 0.41
C ILE A 206 13.39 -15.83 0.79
N ILE A 207 12.58 -15.98 1.84
CA ILE A 207 11.97 -14.86 2.56
C ILE A 207 12.78 -14.66 3.82
N VAL A 208 13.28 -13.44 4.02
CA VAL A 208 14.06 -13.06 5.19
C VAL A 208 13.41 -11.94 5.95
N SER A 209 13.72 -11.83 7.25
CA SER A 209 13.26 -10.75 8.13
C SER A 209 14.41 -10.21 8.97
N GLY A 210 14.42 -8.90 9.22
CA GLY A 210 15.48 -8.18 9.93
C GLY A 210 15.31 -6.68 9.76
N THR A 211 16.29 -5.90 10.22
CA THR A 211 16.32 -4.46 9.91
C THR A 211 16.68 -4.24 8.44
N GLU A 212 16.19 -3.17 7.82
CA GLU A 212 16.52 -2.83 6.43
C GLU A 212 18.04 -2.84 6.21
N ALA A 213 18.78 -2.16 7.08
CA ALA A 213 20.24 -2.05 7.01
C ALA A 213 20.95 -3.42 7.13
N ASP A 214 20.45 -4.34 7.95
CA ASP A 214 21.03 -5.68 8.09
C ASP A 214 20.72 -6.55 6.86
N ILE A 215 19.50 -6.45 6.32
CA ILE A 215 19.09 -7.18 5.11
C ILE A 215 19.87 -6.68 3.89
N GLU A 216 20.08 -5.38 3.74
CA GLU A 216 20.88 -4.83 2.64
C GLU A 216 22.34 -5.32 2.69
N LYS A 217 22.97 -5.28 3.87
CA LYS A 217 24.32 -5.82 4.07
C LYS A 217 24.38 -7.31 3.77
N PHE A 218 23.37 -8.06 4.20
CA PHE A 218 23.25 -9.48 3.92
C PHE A 218 23.08 -9.76 2.42
N ALA A 219 22.25 -8.99 1.73
CA ALA A 219 22.03 -9.12 0.28
C ALA A 219 23.24 -8.73 -0.57
N ALA A 220 24.15 -7.91 -0.03
CA ALA A 220 25.41 -7.54 -0.67
C ALA A 220 26.53 -8.58 -0.52
N LEU A 221 26.32 -9.69 0.20
CA LEU A 221 27.35 -10.72 0.40
C LEU A 221 27.62 -11.51 -0.89
N GLU A 222 28.89 -11.49 -1.33
CA GLU A 222 29.37 -12.22 -2.51
C GLU A 222 29.81 -13.65 -2.25
#